data_AF-A0A517MZ28-F1
#
_entry.id   AF-A0A517MZ28-F1
#
_cell.length_a   1.000
_cell.length_b   1.000
_cell.length_c   1.000
_cell.angle_alpha   90.00
_cell.angle_beta   90.00
_cell.angle_gamma   90.00
#
_symmetry.space_group_name_H-M   'P 1'
#
loop_
_entity.id
_entity.type
_entity.pdbx_description
1 polymer ?
#
loop_
_entity_poly.entity_id
_entity_poly.type
_entity_poly.pdbx_seq_one_letter_code
_entity_poly.pdbx_strand_id
1 'polypeptide(L)'
;MTSQPDSPPITDSPWFWFALFSAVGLAALLATGGKFGKRQAGIENRYKARAAVAEGYEVKSDATGRKSVSESPVATPEYSTPNKLEIPLWPLQWTVGAILIASVAMLVRGRRKLSTGEVP
;
A
#
# COMPACT_ATOMS: atom_id res chain seq x y z
N MET A 1 -39.03 -16.98 34.31
CA MET A 1 -38.08 -16.04 33.67
C MET A 1 -37.23 -16.83 32.71
N THR A 2 -37.64 -16.93 31.45
CA THR A 2 -36.88 -17.63 30.41
C THR A 2 -35.89 -16.64 29.80
N SER A 3 -34.60 -16.81 30.08
CA SER A 3 -33.52 -16.05 29.43
C SER A 3 -33.57 -16.34 27.92
N GLN A 4 -33.74 -15.30 27.10
CA GLN A 4 -33.55 -15.43 25.65
C GLN A 4 -32.14 -15.96 25.38
N PRO A 5 -31.94 -16.79 24.34
CA PRO A 5 -30.60 -17.09 23.87
C PRO A 5 -30.00 -15.79 23.31
N ASP A 6 -29.24 -15.09 24.15
CA ASP A 6 -28.49 -13.91 23.72
C ASP A 6 -27.45 -14.35 22.71
N SER A 7 -27.59 -13.85 21.49
CA SER A 7 -26.54 -14.02 20.48
C SER A 7 -25.26 -13.37 21.00
N PRO A 8 -24.10 -14.04 20.88
CA PRO A 8 -22.86 -13.48 21.40
C PRO A 8 -22.57 -12.10 20.79
N PRO A 9 -22.08 -11.15 21.60
CA PRO A 9 -21.68 -9.82 21.15
C PRO A 9 -20.77 -9.87 19.92
N ILE A 10 -20.90 -8.93 19.00
CA ILE A 10 -20.03 -8.87 17.79
C ILE A 10 -18.55 -8.65 18.16
N THR A 11 -18.32 -8.00 19.29
CA THR A 11 -17.01 -7.69 19.86
C THR A 11 -16.25 -8.92 20.33
N ASP A 12 -16.93 -10.05 20.56
CA ASP A 12 -16.30 -11.31 20.97
C ASP A 12 -15.73 -12.07 19.76
N SER A 13 -16.02 -11.62 18.53
CA SER A 13 -15.49 -12.23 17.33
C SER A 13 -14.09 -11.68 17.01
N PRO A 14 -13.04 -12.51 16.92
CA PRO A 14 -11.72 -12.04 16.49
C PRO A 14 -11.74 -11.44 15.09
N TRP A 15 -12.63 -11.92 14.21
CA TRP A 15 -12.80 -11.42 12.84
C TRP A 15 -13.32 -9.99 12.78
N PHE A 16 -14.12 -9.57 13.77
CA PHE A 16 -14.56 -8.18 13.88
C PHE A 16 -13.37 -7.25 14.10
N TRP A 17 -12.46 -7.61 15.01
CA TRP A 17 -11.26 -6.81 15.28
C TRP A 17 -10.31 -6.76 14.09
N PHE A 18 -10.07 -7.88 13.40
CA PHE A 18 -9.27 -7.89 12.19
C PHE A 18 -9.87 -6.99 11.10
N ALA A 19 -11.19 -7.01 10.92
CA ALA A 19 -11.86 -6.13 9.98
C ALA A 19 -11.74 -4.65 10.40
N LEU A 20 -11.97 -4.33 11.68
CA LEU A 20 -11.89 -2.97 12.19
C LEU A 20 -10.48 -2.37 12.01
N PHE A 21 -9.44 -3.06 12.47
CA PHE A 21 -8.07 -2.57 12.35
C PHE A 21 -7.59 -2.50 10.89
N SER A 22 -7.97 -3.48 10.07
CA SER A 22 -7.64 -3.43 8.63
C SER A 22 -8.36 -2.29 7.92
N ALA A 23 -9.61 -2.00 8.27
CA ALA A 23 -10.36 -0.88 7.72
C ALA A 23 -9.75 0.47 8.11
N VAL A 24 -9.39 0.65 9.38
CA VAL A 24 -8.70 1.86 9.86
C VAL A 24 -7.33 2.02 9.20
N GLY A 25 -6.54 0.95 9.14
CA GLY A 25 -5.24 0.94 8.48
C GLY A 25 -5.33 1.28 6.98
N LEU A 26 -6.30 0.69 6.28
CA LEU A 26 -6.57 0.97 4.87
C LEU A 26 -7.02 2.42 4.67
N ALA A 27 -7.91 2.93 5.53
CA ALA A 27 -8.35 4.33 5.47
C ALA A 27 -7.18 5.30 5.68
N ALA A 28 -6.30 5.04 6.66
CA ALA A 28 -5.11 5.83 6.90
C ALA A 28 -4.13 5.76 5.71
N LEU A 29 -3.95 4.58 5.12
CA LEU A 29 -3.08 4.38 3.96
C LEU A 29 -3.60 5.12 2.72
N LEU A 30 -4.91 5.08 2.47
CA LEU A 30 -5.55 5.80 1.37
C LEU A 30 -5.50 7.32 1.58
N ALA A 31 -5.77 7.79 2.79
CA ALA A 31 -5.71 9.22 3.13
C ALA A 31 -4.30 9.80 2.98
N THR A 32 -3.26 8.98 3.22
CA THR A 32 -1.87 9.43 3.20
C THR A 32 -1.11 9.12 1.90
N GLY A 33 -1.58 8.16 1.08
CA GLY A 33 -0.91 7.71 -0.13
C GLY A 33 -0.62 8.83 -1.14
N GLY A 34 -1.56 9.77 -1.34
CA GLY A 34 -1.35 10.91 -2.23
C GLY A 34 -0.26 11.90 -1.77
N LYS A 35 0.01 11.97 -0.46
CA LYS A 35 1.01 12.87 0.14
C LYS A 35 2.42 12.26 0.08
N PHE A 36 2.53 10.94 0.17
CA PHE A 36 3.83 10.25 0.19
C PHE A 36 4.45 10.06 -1.19
N GLY A 37 3.64 9.92 -2.26
CA GLY A 37 4.19 9.74 -3.61
C GLY A 37 5.06 10.90 -4.08
N LYS A 38 4.69 12.16 -3.75
CA LYS A 38 5.51 13.34 -4.06
C LYS A 38 6.86 13.36 -3.32
N ARG A 39 6.90 12.81 -2.10
CA ARG A 39 8.13 12.78 -1.29
C ARG A 39 9.02 11.60 -1.65
N GLN A 40 8.45 10.43 -1.91
CA GLN A 40 9.21 9.25 -2.37
C GLN A 40 9.87 9.50 -3.72
N ALA A 41 9.19 10.14 -4.68
CA ALA A 41 9.79 10.49 -5.97
C ALA A 41 11.02 11.42 -5.81
N GLY A 42 10.98 12.35 -4.86
CA GLY A 42 12.11 13.22 -4.55
C GLY A 42 13.31 12.49 -3.94
N ILE A 43 13.07 11.45 -3.13
CA ILE A 43 14.13 10.63 -2.51
C ILE A 43 14.72 9.66 -3.52
N GLU A 44 13.89 8.98 -4.30
CA GLU A 44 14.31 8.04 -5.34
C GLU A 44 15.15 8.74 -6.42
N ASN A 45 14.77 9.94 -6.86
CA ASN A 45 15.55 10.69 -7.84
C ASN A 45 16.94 11.12 -7.30
N ARG A 46 17.05 11.43 -6.01
CA ARG A 46 18.34 11.75 -5.38
C ARG A 46 19.23 10.51 -5.28
N TYR A 47 18.65 9.34 -5.00
CA TYR A 47 19.39 8.08 -4.99
C TYR A 47 19.86 7.70 -6.40
N LYS A 48 18.97 7.75 -7.40
CA LYS A 48 19.31 7.50 -8.82
C LYS A 48 20.39 8.44 -9.34
N ALA A 49 20.33 9.74 -8.99
CA ALA A 49 21.38 10.68 -9.36
C ALA A 49 22.75 10.34 -8.75
N ARG A 50 22.78 9.82 -7.51
CA ARG A 50 24.03 9.36 -6.87
C ARG A 50 24.53 8.04 -7.45
N ALA A 51 23.63 7.11 -7.76
CA ALA A 51 23.95 5.86 -8.42
C ALA A 51 24.56 6.11 -9.81
N ALA A 52 23.98 7.01 -10.61
CA ALA A 52 24.52 7.38 -11.91
C ALA A 52 25.94 7.99 -11.82
N VAL A 53 26.22 8.83 -10.82
CA VAL A 53 27.58 9.36 -10.62
C VAL A 53 28.57 8.26 -10.21
N ALA A 54 28.15 7.33 -9.34
CA ALA A 54 28.99 6.22 -8.89
C ALA A 54 29.25 5.18 -10.00
N GLU A 55 28.31 5.01 -10.92
CA GLU A 55 28.37 4.11 -12.06
C GLU A 55 29.10 4.74 -13.28
N GLY A 56 29.65 5.94 -13.11
CA GLY A 56 30.55 6.58 -14.08
C GLY A 56 29.87 7.40 -15.18
N TYR A 57 28.58 7.72 -15.04
CA TYR A 57 27.89 8.56 -16.01
C TYR A 57 28.38 10.03 -15.91
N GLU A 58 29.04 10.53 -16.96
CA GLU A 58 29.41 11.94 -17.06
C GLU A 58 28.18 12.81 -17.36
N VAL A 59 27.79 13.63 -16.39
CA VAL A 59 26.80 14.69 -16.60
C VAL A 59 27.50 15.86 -17.28
N LYS A 60 27.40 15.96 -18.62
CA LYS A 60 27.91 17.12 -19.35
C LYS A 60 26.91 18.28 -19.25
N SER A 61 27.40 19.43 -18.82
CA SER A 61 26.64 20.66 -18.87
C SER A 61 26.93 21.34 -20.20
N ASP A 62 25.90 21.54 -21.00
CA ASP A 62 26.01 22.33 -22.22
C ASP A 62 26.19 23.83 -21.86
N ALA A 63 26.66 24.63 -22.82
CA ALA A 63 27.01 26.05 -22.64
C ALA A 63 25.83 26.94 -22.19
N THR A 64 24.60 26.43 -22.26
CA THR A 64 23.36 27.07 -21.77
C THR A 64 23.01 26.68 -20.33
N GLY A 65 23.86 25.91 -19.64
CA GLY A 65 23.62 25.41 -18.27
C GLY A 65 22.66 24.22 -18.19
N ARG A 66 22.24 23.67 -19.35
CA ARG A 66 21.45 22.44 -19.42
C ARG A 66 22.36 21.23 -19.19
N LYS A 67 22.06 20.43 -18.18
CA LYS A 67 22.72 19.15 -17.93
C LYS A 67 22.10 18.09 -18.82
N SER A 68 22.82 17.62 -19.83
CA SER A 68 22.45 16.47 -20.65
C SER A 68 23.42 15.33 -20.37
N VAL A 69 22.88 14.13 -20.20
CA VAL A 69 23.69 12.90 -20.13
C VAL A 69 24.00 12.55 -21.58
N SER A 70 25.29 12.54 -21.96
CA SER A 70 25.69 12.18 -23.32
C SER A 70 25.19 10.79 -23.68
N GLU A 71 24.60 10.68 -24.87
CA GLU A 71 24.08 9.48 -25.49
C GLU A 71 25.13 8.36 -25.49
N SER A 72 24.98 7.40 -24.59
CA SER A 72 25.59 6.07 -24.67
C SER A 72 24.51 5.10 -25.18
N PRO A 73 24.82 4.05 -25.95
CA PRO A 73 23.83 3.24 -26.67
C PRO A 73 22.95 2.34 -25.77
N VAL A 74 23.07 2.49 -24.45
CA VAL A 74 22.31 1.75 -23.44
C VAL A 74 21.51 2.76 -22.62
N ALA A 75 20.21 2.83 -22.93
CA ALA A 75 19.09 3.35 -22.14
C ALA A 75 19.35 4.61 -21.27
N THR A 76 18.76 5.73 -21.67
CA THR A 76 18.57 6.92 -20.82
C THR A 76 18.08 6.53 -19.42
N PRO A 77 18.70 7.02 -18.33
CA PRO A 77 18.28 6.67 -16.98
C PRO A 77 16.82 7.11 -16.75
N GLU A 78 15.93 6.14 -16.58
CA GLU A 78 14.50 6.39 -16.34
C GLU A 78 14.30 6.87 -14.91
N TYR A 79 14.22 8.19 -14.74
CA TYR A 79 13.97 8.83 -13.45
C TYR A 79 12.55 8.53 -12.94
N SER A 80 12.43 8.24 -11.65
CA SER A 80 11.13 7.97 -11.03
C SER A 80 10.28 9.25 -11.06
N THR A 81 9.07 9.17 -11.61
CA THR A 81 8.10 10.26 -11.57
C THR A 81 7.12 10.03 -10.41
N PRO A 82 6.44 11.07 -9.89
CA PRO A 82 5.44 10.91 -8.82
C PRO A 82 4.32 9.90 -9.13
N ASN A 83 4.15 9.53 -10.41
CA ASN A 83 3.15 8.58 -10.90
C ASN A 83 3.76 7.20 -11.27
N LYS A 84 5.09 7.04 -11.21
CA LYS A 84 5.83 5.82 -11.51
C LYS A 84 6.94 5.65 -10.47
N LEU A 85 6.51 5.34 -9.24
CA LEU A 85 7.39 5.02 -8.11
C LEU A 85 7.93 3.60 -8.29
N GLU A 86 9.22 3.41 -8.02
CA GLU A 86 9.87 2.10 -8.13
C GLU A 86 9.44 1.16 -6.99
N ILE A 87 9.06 1.74 -5.84
CA ILE A 87 8.44 1.05 -4.71
C ILE A 87 6.97 1.47 -4.62
N PRO A 88 6.05 0.84 -5.39
CA PRO A 88 4.64 1.21 -5.38
C PRO A 88 4.01 0.85 -4.03
N LEU A 89 3.16 1.74 -3.49
CA LEU A 89 2.35 1.47 -2.28
C LEU A 89 1.17 0.50 -2.54
N TRP A 90 0.92 0.20 -3.82
CA TRP A 90 -0.22 -0.59 -4.26
C TRP A 90 -0.23 -2.03 -3.71
N PRO A 91 0.87 -2.81 -3.68
CA PRO A 91 0.87 -4.15 -3.11
C PRO A 91 0.40 -4.17 -1.65
N LEU A 92 0.83 -3.18 -0.85
CA LEU A 92 0.41 -3.05 0.55
C LEU A 92 -1.09 -2.77 0.66
N GLN A 93 -1.65 -1.92 -0.22
CA GLN A 93 -3.09 -1.67 -0.28
C GLN A 93 -3.86 -2.95 -0.59
N TRP A 94 -3.38 -3.78 -1.51
CA TRP A 94 -4.01 -5.06 -1.82
C TRP A 94 -3.92 -6.06 -0.69
N THR A 95 -2.78 -6.17 -0.03
CA THR A 95 -2.63 -7.10 1.09
C THR A 95 -3.59 -6.74 2.23
N VAL A 96 -3.63 -5.47 2.64
CA VAL A 96 -4.54 -5.01 3.71
C VAL A 96 -6.00 -5.13 3.26
N GLY A 97 -6.31 -4.79 2.00
CA GLY A 97 -7.65 -4.94 1.44
C GLY A 97 -8.12 -6.40 1.40
N ALA A 98 -7.25 -7.34 1.01
CA ALA A 98 -7.56 -8.76 0.99
C ALA A 98 -7.83 -9.31 2.41
N ILE A 99 -7.03 -8.90 3.40
CA ILE A 99 -7.25 -9.27 4.80
C ILE A 99 -8.60 -8.73 5.31
N LEU A 100 -8.95 -7.49 4.97
CA LEU A 100 -10.24 -6.89 5.31
C LEU A 100 -11.39 -7.70 4.70
N ILE A 101 -11.33 -8.01 3.41
CA ILE A 101 -12.37 -8.80 2.71
C ILE A 101 -12.51 -10.19 3.34
N ALA A 102 -11.38 -10.88 3.59
CA ALA A 102 -11.39 -12.21 4.20
C ALA A 102 -11.99 -12.18 5.62
N SER A 103 -11.63 -11.18 6.41
CA SER A 103 -12.13 -11.02 7.79
C SER A 103 -13.63 -10.75 7.81
N VAL A 104 -14.12 -9.86 6.94
CA VAL A 104 -15.55 -9.58 6.78
C VAL A 104 -16.30 -10.83 6.32
N ALA A 105 -15.77 -11.57 5.34
CA ALA A 105 -16.37 -12.81 4.87
C ALA A 105 -16.48 -13.85 5.99
N MET A 106 -15.44 -14.01 6.81
CA MET A 106 -15.46 -14.92 7.96
C MET A 106 -16.43 -14.47 9.06
N LEU A 107 -16.50 -13.16 9.34
CA LEU A 107 -17.47 -12.61 10.30
C LEU A 107 -18.91 -12.85 9.85
N VAL A 108 -19.21 -12.57 8.58
CA VAL A 108 -20.53 -12.84 7.99
C VAL A 108 -20.86 -14.33 8.00
N ARG A 109 -19.89 -15.19 7.70
CA ARG A 109 -20.06 -16.66 7.76
C ARG A 109 -20.34 -17.15 9.18
N GLY A 110 -19.59 -16.67 10.18
CA GLY A 110 -19.79 -17.04 11.58
C GLY A 110 -21.15 -16.60 12.11
N ARG A 111 -21.58 -15.38 11.75
CA ARG A 111 -22.91 -14.85 12.08
C ARG A 111 -24.04 -15.65 11.44
N ARG A 112 -23.89 -16.06 10.18
CA ARG A 112 -24.89 -16.90 9.49
C ARG A 112 -25.03 -18.27 10.17
N LYS A 113 -23.92 -18.91 10.54
CA LYS A 113 -23.95 -20.20 11.27
C LYS A 113 -24.68 -20.11 12.62
N LEU A 114 -24.43 -19.06 13.39
CA LEU A 114 -25.15 -18.80 14.64
C LEU A 114 -26.66 -18.58 14.42
N SER A 115 -27.05 -17.92 13.34
CA SER A 115 -28.46 -17.69 13.01
C SER A 115 -29.19 -18.93 12.51
N THR A 116 -28.50 -19.88 11.89
CA THR A 116 -29.10 -21.11 11.35
C THR A 116 -29.23 -22.20 12.42
N GLY A 117 -28.66 -22.03 13.61
CA GLY A 117 -28.79 -22.99 14.71
C GLY A 117 -28.02 -24.30 14.51
N GLU A 118 -27.13 -24.36 13.51
CA GLU A 118 -26.19 -25.48 13.35
C GLU A 118 -25.07 -25.33 14.40
N VAL A 119 -25.37 -25.79 15.61
CA VAL A 119 -24.38 -26.04 16.65
C VAL A 119 -23.70 -27.37 16.33
N PRO A 120 -22.35 -27.46 16.23
CA PRO A 120 -21.65 -28.74 16.24
C PRO A 120 -21.75 -29.43 17.60
#